data_AF-A0A0Q9QYY4-F1
#
_entry.id   AF-A0A0Q9QYY4-F1
#
_cell.length_a   1.000
_cell.length_b   1.000
_cell.length_c   1.000
_cell.angle_alpha   90.00
_cell.angle_beta   90.00
_cell.angle_gamma   90.00
#
_symmetry.space_group_name_H-M   'P 1'
#
loop_
_entity.id
_entity.type
_entity.pdbx_description
1 polymer ?
#
loop_
_entity_poly.entity_id
_entity_poly.type
_entity_poly.pdbx_seq_one_letter_code
_entity_poly.pdbx_strand_id
1 'polypeptide(L)'
;MTENLVNFLALPERTGSLALFGKGYGFSALHEADWLRECSVLYWGDLDTHGFQILDGLRSEHPHVASVLMDEATLLAHRDAWGTEPSATRAELTRLTAEELLLYQALQDHTYGSAVRLEQELIHWDWALQRLADA
;
A
#
# COMPACT_ATOMS: atom_id res chain seq x y z
N MET A 1 -1.97 6.12 -6.03
CA MET A 1 -0.57 6.39 -5.69
C MET A 1 0.15 5.06 -5.57
N THR A 2 1.31 4.91 -6.21
CA THR A 2 2.11 3.68 -6.17
C THR A 2 3.59 4.03 -6.10
N GLU A 3 4.36 3.18 -5.44
CA GLU A 3 5.81 3.31 -5.32
C GLU A 3 6.60 2.55 -6.40
N ASN A 4 5.88 1.81 -7.26
CA ASN A 4 6.46 0.98 -8.30
C ASN A 4 6.15 1.52 -9.70
N LEU A 5 7.19 1.67 -10.52
CA LEU A 5 7.06 2.24 -11.87
C LEU A 5 6.30 1.31 -12.83
N VAL A 6 6.46 -0.01 -12.70
CA VAL A 6 5.74 -0.99 -13.53
C VAL A 6 4.25 -0.91 -13.23
N ASN A 7 3.87 -0.90 -11.96
CA ASN A 7 2.47 -0.75 -11.56
C ASN A 7 1.90 0.58 -12.06
N PHE A 8 2.64 1.68 -11.90
CA PHE A 8 2.23 2.99 -12.40
C PHE A 8 1.92 3.00 -13.90
N LEU A 9 2.78 2.36 -14.71
CA LEU A 9 2.62 2.29 -16.16
C LEU A 9 1.54 1.30 -16.60
N ALA A 10 1.23 0.31 -15.76
CA ALA A 10 0.24 -0.72 -16.05
C ALA A 10 -1.17 -0.35 -15.60
N LEU A 11 -1.35 0.69 -14.77
CA LEU A 11 -2.66 1.10 -14.25
C LEU A 11 -3.68 1.25 -15.39
N PRO A 12 -4.87 0.63 -15.28
CA PRO A 12 -5.89 0.75 -16.30
C PRO A 12 -6.34 2.22 -16.43
N GLU A 13 -6.66 2.63 -17.66
CA GLU A 13 -7.22 3.96 -17.89
C GLU A 13 -8.53 4.10 -17.11
N ARG A 14 -8.62 5.17 -16.30
CA ARG A 14 -9.83 5.50 -15.54
C ARG A 14 -10.12 6.98 -15.71
N THR A 15 -11.29 7.29 -16.28
CA THR A 15 -11.68 8.68 -16.57
C THR A 15 -11.72 9.49 -15.28
N GLY A 16 -11.09 10.68 -15.29
CA GLY A 16 -11.04 11.56 -14.12
C GLY A 16 -10.08 11.10 -13.02
N SER A 17 -9.19 10.15 -13.30
CA SER A 17 -8.18 9.68 -12.34
C SER A 17 -6.78 10.18 -12.72
N LEU A 18 -5.97 10.47 -11.70
CA LEU A 18 -4.55 10.79 -11.84
C LEU A 18 -3.74 9.74 -11.08
N ALA A 19 -2.85 9.04 -11.78
CA ALA A 19 -1.85 8.22 -11.13
C ALA A 19 -0.71 9.13 -10.63
N LEU A 20 -0.28 8.92 -9.38
CA LEU A 20 0.91 9.55 -8.82
C LEU A 20 1.91 8.47 -8.44
N PHE A 21 3.15 8.66 -8.89
CA PHE A 21 4.29 7.82 -8.57
C PHE A 21 5.23 8.56 -7.63
N GLY A 22 5.66 7.91 -6.55
CA GLY A 22 6.62 8.46 -5.59
C GLY A 22 7.54 7.34 -5.10
N LYS A 23 8.84 7.62 -4.95
CA LYS A 23 9.80 6.60 -4.49
C LYS A 23 9.99 6.71 -2.97
N GLY A 24 9.63 5.67 -2.22
CA GLY A 24 9.81 5.61 -0.76
C GLY A 24 9.01 6.71 -0.03
N TYR A 25 9.62 7.33 0.99
CA TYR A 25 9.07 8.45 1.76
C TYR A 25 8.90 9.78 0.95
N GLY A 26 8.98 9.73 -0.38
CA GLY A 26 8.94 10.89 -1.30
C GLY A 26 7.60 11.63 -1.35
N PHE A 27 6.62 11.26 -0.53
CA PHE A 27 5.32 11.93 -0.45
C PHE A 27 5.35 13.25 0.33
N SER A 28 6.49 13.67 0.87
CA SER A 28 6.67 15.02 1.41
C SER A 28 6.36 16.11 0.39
N ALA A 29 6.59 15.86 -0.90
CA ALA A 29 6.20 16.78 -1.98
C ALA A 29 4.68 16.92 -2.16
N LEU A 30 3.89 15.99 -1.62
CA LEU A 30 2.41 16.05 -1.63
C LEU A 30 1.85 16.86 -0.46
N HIS A 31 2.69 17.32 0.47
CA HIS A 31 2.28 18.23 1.54
C HIS A 31 1.74 19.55 0.96
N GLU A 32 2.38 20.05 -0.10
CA GLU A 32 2.00 21.32 -0.77
C GLU A 32 0.87 21.15 -1.78
N ALA A 33 0.39 19.92 -2.01
CA ALA A 33 -0.65 19.62 -2.99
C ALA A 33 -2.05 19.67 -2.35
N ASP A 34 -2.48 20.87 -1.94
CA ASP A 34 -3.78 21.08 -1.28
C ASP A 34 -4.97 20.55 -2.09
N TRP A 35 -4.87 20.52 -3.42
CA TRP A 35 -5.90 19.98 -4.30
C TRP A 35 -6.18 18.48 -4.07
N LEU A 36 -5.24 17.73 -3.49
CA LEU A 36 -5.46 16.32 -3.12
C LEU A 36 -6.46 16.16 -1.99
N ARG A 37 -6.67 17.19 -1.16
CA ARG A 37 -7.65 17.15 -0.07
C ARG A 37 -9.10 17.02 -0.57
N GLU A 38 -9.35 17.46 -1.80
CA GLU A 38 -10.67 17.39 -2.44
C GLU A 38 -10.81 16.15 -3.36
N CYS A 39 -9.75 15.35 -3.50
CA CYS A 39 -9.74 14.17 -4.36
C CYS A 39 -9.89 12.89 -3.55
N SER A 40 -10.51 11.86 -4.15
CA SER A 40 -10.36 10.50 -3.64
C SER A 40 -8.94 10.02 -3.91
N VAL A 41 -8.23 9.56 -2.87
CA VAL A 41 -6.83 9.13 -2.97
C VAL A 41 -6.72 7.67 -2.59
N LEU A 42 -6.35 6.84 -3.56
CA LEU A 42 -6.02 5.43 -3.35
C LEU A 42 -4.50 5.26 -3.25
N TYR A 43 -4.02 4.52 -2.26
CA TYR A 43 -2.61 4.16 -2.09
C TYR A 43 -2.40 2.65 -2.25
N TRP A 44 -1.43 2.27 -3.06
CA TRP A 44 -1.01 0.88 -3.28
C TRP A 44 0.50 0.77 -2.98
N GLY A 45 0.80 0.27 -1.79
CA GLY A 45 2.16 0.01 -1.32
C GLY A 45 2.50 -1.48 -1.29
N ASP A 46 3.73 -1.79 -0.86
CA ASP A 46 4.14 -3.15 -0.54
C ASP A 46 3.38 -3.66 0.70
N LEU A 47 3.11 -4.97 0.72
CA LEU A 47 2.53 -5.66 1.87
C LEU A 47 3.66 -6.12 2.81
N ASP A 48 4.22 -5.13 3.52
CA ASP A 48 5.24 -5.29 4.56
C ASP A 48 5.13 -4.18 5.62
N THR A 49 6.02 -4.19 6.62
CA THR A 49 5.90 -3.23 7.73
C THR A 49 6.22 -1.79 7.32
N HIS A 50 7.10 -1.57 6.33
CA HIS A 50 7.40 -0.23 5.81
C HIS A 50 6.28 0.34 4.94
N GLY A 51 5.61 -0.47 4.13
CA GLY A 51 4.46 -0.05 3.33
C GLY A 51 3.33 0.50 4.20
N PHE A 52 3.05 -0.14 5.35
CA PHE A 52 2.10 0.39 6.32
C PHE A 52 2.60 1.67 7.03
N GLN A 53 3.90 1.79 7.30
CA GLN A 53 4.47 3.02 7.85
C GLN A 53 4.31 4.21 6.88
N ILE A 54 4.46 3.97 5.58
CA ILE A 54 4.24 4.98 4.54
C ILE A 54 2.76 5.37 4.47
N LEU A 55 1.85 4.40 4.52
CA LEU A 55 0.41 4.66 4.57
C LEU A 55 0.01 5.51 5.79
N ASP A 56 0.53 5.20 6.98
CA ASP A 56 0.31 5.99 8.20
C ASP A 56 0.82 7.43 8.01
N GLY A 57 2.03 7.58 7.46
CA GLY A 57 2.60 8.89 7.12
C GLY A 57 1.74 9.69 6.14
N LEU A 58 1.24 9.05 5.09
CA LEU A 58 0.32 9.66 4.11
C LEU A 58 -0.96 10.15 4.78
N ARG A 59 -1.54 9.34 5.66
CA ARG A 59 -2.77 9.68 6.39
C ARG A 59 -2.58 10.75 7.47
N SER A 60 -1.34 11.09 7.84
CA SER A 60 -1.08 12.22 8.73
C SER A 60 -1.45 13.56 8.08
N GLU A 61 -1.29 13.66 6.76
CA GLU A 61 -1.54 14.87 5.95
C GLU A 61 -2.89 14.79 5.21
N HIS A 62 -3.23 13.59 4.75
CA HIS A 62 -4.40 13.27 3.94
C HIS A 62 -5.21 12.12 4.58
N PRO A 63 -5.99 12.38 5.63
CA PRO A 63 -6.68 11.34 6.40
C PRO A 63 -7.68 10.50 5.59
N HIS A 64 -8.09 11.00 4.42
CA HIS A 64 -9.03 10.36 3.49
C HIS A 64 -8.38 9.34 2.54
N VAL A 65 -7.05 9.15 2.60
CA VAL A 65 -6.35 8.15 1.77
C VAL A 65 -6.85 6.74 2.12
N ALA A 66 -7.36 6.02 1.14
CA ALA A 66 -7.71 4.61 1.25
C ALA A 66 -6.58 3.74 0.70
N SER A 67 -6.25 2.64 1.38
CA SER A 67 -5.34 1.64 0.81
C SER A 67 -6.09 0.73 -0.15
N VAL A 68 -5.41 0.22 -1.18
CA VAL A 68 -5.92 -0.81 -2.09
C VAL A 68 -4.89 -1.91 -2.20
N LEU A 69 -5.37 -3.16 -2.28
CA LEU A 69 -4.51 -4.36 -2.38
C LEU A 69 -3.55 -4.56 -1.19
N MET A 70 -3.78 -3.83 -0.09
CA MET A 70 -2.98 -3.91 1.15
C MET A 70 -3.78 -4.60 2.27
N ASP A 71 -4.35 -5.76 1.95
CA ASP A 71 -5.20 -6.54 2.85
C ASP A 71 -4.75 -8.01 2.92
N GLU A 72 -5.23 -8.70 3.95
CA GLU A 72 -4.80 -10.07 4.24
C GLU A 72 -5.17 -11.04 3.12
N ALA A 73 -6.35 -10.86 2.51
CA ALA A 73 -6.76 -11.70 1.39
C ALA A 73 -5.79 -11.58 0.21
N THR A 74 -5.35 -10.35 -0.09
CA THR A 74 -4.32 -10.11 -1.11
C THR A 74 -2.99 -10.75 -0.73
N LEU A 75 -2.54 -10.61 0.52
CA LEU A 75 -1.31 -11.25 0.99
C LEU A 75 -1.37 -12.78 0.83
N LEU A 76 -2.45 -13.41 1.31
CA LEU A 76 -2.59 -14.87 1.33
C LEU A 76 -2.81 -15.48 -0.07
N ALA A 77 -3.40 -14.74 -1.00
CA ALA A 77 -3.58 -15.17 -2.38
C ALA A 77 -2.25 -15.29 -3.16
N HIS A 78 -1.19 -14.64 -2.69
CA HIS A 78 0.12 -14.57 -3.37
C HIS A 78 1.25 -15.17 -2.52
N ARG A 79 0.95 -16.21 -1.74
CA ARG A 79 1.92 -16.94 -0.90
C ARG A 79 3.19 -17.35 -1.65
N ASP A 80 3.03 -17.79 -2.90
CA ASP A 80 4.14 -18.26 -3.75
C ASP A 80 5.11 -17.13 -4.16
N ALA A 81 4.69 -15.87 -3.98
CA ALA A 81 5.47 -14.68 -4.30
C ALA A 81 6.03 -13.96 -3.06
N TRP A 82 5.85 -14.53 -1.86
CA TRP A 82 6.39 -13.92 -0.65
C TRP A 82 7.92 -13.88 -0.66
N GLY A 83 8.45 -12.68 -0.42
CA GLY A 83 9.84 -12.45 -0.10
C GLY A 83 10.06 -12.31 1.40
N THR A 84 11.24 -11.80 1.74
CA THR A 84 11.64 -11.50 3.12
C THR A 84 11.95 -10.02 3.26
N GLU A 85 11.34 -9.36 4.25
CA GLU A 85 11.67 -8.02 4.69
C GLU A 85 12.94 -8.06 5.57
N PRO A 86 14.10 -7.56 5.10
CA PRO A 86 15.35 -7.73 5.84
C PRO A 86 15.40 -6.96 7.15
N SER A 87 14.62 -5.89 7.27
CA SER A 87 14.63 -4.98 8.40
C SER A 87 13.22 -4.45 8.66
N ALA A 88 12.38 -5.26 9.29
CA ALA A 88 11.03 -4.86 9.68
C ALA A 88 11.04 -3.68 10.67
N THR A 89 10.11 -2.75 10.50
CA THR A 89 9.86 -1.64 11.42
C THR A 89 8.89 -2.04 12.52
N ARG A 90 9.10 -1.48 13.71
CA ARG A 90 8.22 -1.61 14.88
C ARG A 90 7.59 -0.29 15.31
N ALA A 91 7.40 0.62 14.35
CA ALA A 91 6.76 1.91 14.60
C ALA A 91 5.33 1.72 15.14
N GLU A 92 4.93 2.56 16.09
CA GLU A 92 3.53 2.64 16.48
C GLU A 92 2.75 3.43 15.42
N LEU A 93 1.89 2.72 14.68
CA LEU A 93 1.06 3.30 13.63
C LEU A 93 -0.34 3.55 14.18
N THR A 94 -0.81 4.79 14.07
CA THR A 94 -2.04 5.27 14.76
C THR A 94 -3.17 5.61 13.81
N ARG A 95 -2.93 5.56 12.50
CA ARG A 95 -3.86 5.99 11.43
C ARG A 95 -4.24 4.85 10.48
N LEU A 96 -3.92 3.62 10.85
CA LEU A 96 -4.38 2.43 10.14
C LEU A 96 -5.84 2.11 10.49
N THR A 97 -6.56 1.48 9.57
CA THR A 97 -7.86 0.86 9.89
C THR A 97 -7.65 -0.35 10.81
N ALA A 98 -8.73 -0.89 11.36
CA ALA A 98 -8.65 -2.08 12.21
C ALA A 98 -8.06 -3.27 11.45
N GLU A 99 -8.48 -3.48 10.20
CA GLU A 99 -8.02 -4.57 9.33
C GLU A 99 -6.53 -4.41 8.96
N GLU A 100 -6.11 -3.20 8.60
CA GLU A 100 -4.72 -2.89 8.28
C GLU A 100 -3.81 -3.05 9.51
N LEU A 101 -4.27 -2.61 10.69
CA LEU A 101 -3.51 -2.76 11.94
C LEU A 101 -3.34 -4.24 12.32
N LEU A 102 -4.39 -5.05 12.17
CA LEU A 102 -4.31 -6.49 12.40
C LEU A 102 -3.28 -7.15 11.48
N LEU A 103 -3.27 -6.78 10.20
CA LEU A 103 -2.30 -7.30 9.24
C LEU A 103 -0.87 -6.84 9.56
N TYR A 104 -0.70 -5.56 9.89
CA TYR A 104 0.58 -5.00 10.32
C TYR A 104 1.15 -5.76 11.53
N GLN A 105 0.34 -5.98 12.56
CA GLN A 105 0.73 -6.74 13.75
C GLN A 105 1.06 -8.19 13.40
N ALA A 106 0.27 -8.85 12.55
CA ALA A 106 0.52 -10.22 12.12
C ALA A 106 1.86 -10.37 11.38
N LEU A 107 2.26 -9.37 10.59
CA LEU A 107 3.57 -9.31 9.92
C LEU A 107 4.72 -9.11 10.92
N GLN A 108 4.55 -8.21 11.89
CA GLN A 108 5.53 -7.98 12.98
C GLN A 108 5.76 -9.20 13.86
N ASP A 109 4.69 -9.94 14.14
CA ASP A 109 4.70 -11.14 14.98
C ASP A 109 5.08 -12.41 14.20
N HIS A 110 5.40 -12.27 12.91
CA HIS A 110 5.80 -13.37 12.04
C HIS A 110 4.75 -14.49 11.92
N THR A 111 3.47 -14.13 12.03
CA THR A 111 2.33 -15.07 11.99
C THR A 111 2.31 -15.88 10.69
N TYR A 112 2.73 -15.26 9.58
CA TYR A 112 2.75 -15.87 8.25
C TYR A 112 4.10 -16.53 7.89
N GLY A 113 5.11 -16.35 8.73
CA GLY A 113 6.49 -16.74 8.45
C GLY A 113 7.47 -15.64 8.86
N SER A 114 8.76 -15.98 8.84
CA SER A 114 9.82 -15.06 9.25
C SER A 114 9.91 -13.88 8.29
N ALA A 115 9.57 -12.69 8.79
CA ALA A 115 9.66 -11.41 8.10
C ALA A 115 9.07 -11.43 6.67
N VAL A 116 7.83 -11.91 6.53
CA VAL A 116 7.12 -11.96 5.24
C VAL A 116 6.97 -10.56 4.65
N ARG A 117 7.24 -10.44 3.35
CA ARG A 117 6.96 -9.26 2.52
C ARG A 117 6.35 -9.71 1.21
N LEU A 118 5.30 -9.03 0.75
CA LEU A 118 4.82 -9.17 -0.62
C LEU A 118 5.01 -7.84 -1.33
N GLU A 119 5.91 -7.83 -2.31
CA GLU A 119 6.13 -6.66 -3.15
C GLU A 119 4.93 -6.42 -4.05
N GLN A 120 4.52 -5.16 -4.19
CA GLN A 120 3.33 -4.82 -4.96
C GLN A 120 3.41 -5.25 -6.43
N GLU A 121 4.61 -5.34 -7.00
CA GLU A 121 4.84 -5.77 -8.39
C GLU A 121 4.66 -7.27 -8.60
N LEU A 122 4.64 -8.04 -7.50
CA LEU A 122 4.46 -9.49 -7.53
C LEU A 122 2.99 -9.90 -7.32
N ILE A 123 2.10 -8.94 -7.10
CA ILE A 123 0.66 -9.21 -7.07
C ILE A 123 0.20 -9.56 -8.49
N HIS A 124 -0.48 -10.68 -8.64
CA HIS A 124 -0.97 -11.13 -9.94
C HIS A 124 -1.92 -10.10 -10.54
N TRP A 125 -1.70 -9.79 -11.82
CA TRP A 125 -2.38 -8.69 -12.47
C TRP A 125 -3.90 -8.87 -12.52
N ASP A 126 -4.40 -10.09 -12.74
CA ASP A 126 -5.83 -10.38 -12.76
C ASP A 126 -6.51 -10.08 -11.40
N TRP A 127 -5.81 -10.37 -10.29
CA TRP A 127 -6.27 -10.03 -8.95
C TRP A 127 -6.30 -8.52 -8.72
N ALA A 128 -5.24 -7.83 -9.14
CA ALA A 128 -5.15 -6.37 -9.04
C ALA A 128 -6.28 -5.69 -9.82
N LEU A 129 -6.51 -6.08 -11.08
CA LEU A 129 -7.57 -5.53 -11.91
C LEU A 129 -8.95 -5.71 -11.31
N GLN A 130 -9.25 -6.90 -10.78
CA GLN A 130 -10.55 -7.17 -10.17
C GLN A 130 -10.81 -6.24 -8.98
N ARG A 131 -9.82 -6.05 -8.09
CA ARG A 131 -10.00 -5.24 -6.88
C ARG A 131 -9.94 -3.73 -7.16
N LEU A 132 -9.20 -3.31 -8.17
CA LEU A 132 -9.15 -1.91 -8.60
C LEU A 132 -10.43 -1.48 -9.32
N ALA A 133 -11.18 -2.41 -9.92
CA ALA A 133 -12.50 -2.13 -10.48
C ALA A 133 -13.56 -1.86 -9.41
N ASP A 134 -13.42 -2.49 -8.24
CA ASP A 134 -14.36 -2.39 -7.11
C ASP A 134 -14.04 -1.22 -6.14
N ALA A 135 -12.85 -0.61 -6.27
CA ALA A 135 -12.37 0.52 -5.46
C ALA A 135 -12.78 1.88 -6.03
#